data_AF-A0A1G9YTF1-F1
#
_entry.id   AF-A0A1G9YTF1-F1
#
_cell.length_a   1.000
_cell.length_b   1.000
_cell.length_c   1.000
_cell.angle_alpha   90.00
_cell.angle_beta   90.00
_cell.angle_gamma   90.00
#
_symmetry.space_group_name_H-M   'P 1'
#
loop_
_entity.id
_entity.type
_entity.pdbx_description
1 polymer ?
#
loop_
_entity_poly.entity_id
_entity_poly.type
_entity_poly.pdbx_seq_one_letter_code
_entity_poly.pdbx_strand_id
1 'polypeptide(L)'
;MERGSPDAFAEQGTLGVEEEFFVVDEAGYPVSGSDELVYEGERPARLADRLDHELFKTVIETQTPKSESLAAARENVHAVREALVEYAAEHGFRVAAAGLHPAARWRELEHAEKDRYRAQLERIQYPQHRNTTAGLHVHVGVDDPDKAVWVSNRLRWHLPVMLALSANSPYWNGYDTGLASARAKIFEGLPNTGMPTAFADYEAYQRFENRMIDSGSINDRGELWHDVRPHSGHGTVEVRTPDAQADPAVVLAFVEYTEALVTDLSERYEDLAAPDGTDGCMRREVLDENKWRALRYGHAASFVEREGTGTVDLGEVVDRECDRLGVSGIRDVYDADSGATRQRRVLESEGLDALCRELLV
;
A
#
# COMPACT_ATOMS: atom_id res chain seq x y z
N MET A 1 -24.57 3.32 6.03
CA MET A 1 -23.21 3.43 5.48
C MET A 1 -23.25 4.39 4.30
N GLU A 2 -22.24 5.23 4.16
CA GLU A 2 -22.12 6.13 3.02
C GLU A 2 -21.61 5.32 1.81
N ARG A 3 -22.36 5.34 0.72
CA ARG A 3 -22.02 4.60 -0.51
C ARG A 3 -21.10 5.42 -1.40
N GLY A 4 -20.41 4.75 -2.32
CA GLY A 4 -19.70 5.40 -3.42
C GLY A 4 -20.58 6.32 -4.25
N SER A 5 -20.06 7.48 -4.64
CA SER A 5 -20.72 8.38 -5.59
C SER A 5 -19.83 8.62 -6.80
N PRO A 6 -20.38 8.63 -8.02
CA PRO A 6 -19.65 9.13 -9.19
C PRO A 6 -19.24 10.59 -9.02
N ASP A 7 -19.99 11.39 -8.25
CA ASP A 7 -19.71 12.82 -8.03
C ASP A 7 -18.42 13.06 -7.23
N ALA A 8 -17.86 12.03 -6.59
CA ALA A 8 -16.58 12.16 -5.88
C ALA A 8 -15.42 12.39 -6.85
N PHE A 9 -15.51 11.89 -8.09
CA PHE A 9 -14.48 11.98 -9.12
C PHE A 9 -14.57 13.34 -9.82
N ALA A 10 -14.00 14.37 -9.18
CA ALA A 10 -14.14 15.76 -9.62
C ALA A 10 -12.81 16.51 -9.79
N GLU A 11 -11.70 15.95 -9.30
CA GLU A 11 -10.41 16.63 -9.23
C GLU A 11 -9.30 15.73 -9.78
N GLN A 12 -8.63 16.17 -10.86
CA GLN A 12 -7.52 15.44 -11.49
C GLN A 12 -6.19 15.80 -10.83
N GLY A 13 -5.35 14.79 -10.55
CA GLY A 13 -3.94 14.97 -10.21
C GLY A 13 -3.64 15.36 -8.76
N THR A 14 -4.64 15.48 -7.88
CA THR A 14 -4.41 15.68 -6.45
C THR A 14 -3.82 14.42 -5.81
N LEU A 15 -2.99 14.57 -4.78
CA LEU A 15 -2.28 13.47 -4.14
C LEU A 15 -2.67 13.33 -2.67
N GLY A 16 -2.78 12.08 -2.21
CA GLY A 16 -2.87 11.69 -0.81
C GLY A 16 -1.99 10.47 -0.56
N VAL A 17 -1.40 10.38 0.63
CA VAL A 17 -0.49 9.31 1.01
C VAL A 17 -0.91 8.79 2.37
N GLU A 18 -1.06 7.48 2.50
CA GLU A 18 -1.29 6.79 3.77
C GLU A 18 -0.09 5.88 4.05
N GLU A 19 0.47 6.00 5.25
CA GLU A 19 1.61 5.20 5.70
C GLU A 19 1.24 4.48 7.00
N GLU A 20 1.38 3.15 7.00
CA GLU A 20 1.22 2.32 8.19
C GLU A 20 2.60 2.06 8.84
N PHE A 21 2.66 2.14 10.16
CA PHE A 21 3.87 1.95 10.96
C PHE A 21 3.63 0.99 12.13
N PHE A 22 4.70 0.34 12.57
CA PHE A 22 4.73 -0.37 13.85
C PHE A 22 5.13 0.59 14.97
N VAL A 23 4.36 0.60 16.04
CA VAL A 23 4.74 1.18 17.34
C VAL A 23 5.69 0.21 18.03
N VAL A 24 6.87 0.69 18.38
CA VAL A 24 7.95 -0.12 18.94
C VAL A 24 8.53 0.53 20.20
N ASP A 25 9.19 -0.27 21.03
CA ASP A 25 9.96 0.22 22.17
C ASP A 25 11.29 0.87 21.73
N GLU A 26 12.10 1.33 22.70
CA GLU A 26 13.41 1.94 22.45
C GLU A 26 14.37 1.00 21.68
N ALA A 27 14.23 -0.31 21.83
CA ALA A 27 15.06 -1.31 21.17
C ALA A 27 14.51 -1.70 19.78
N GLY A 28 13.35 -1.19 19.38
CA GLY A 28 12.70 -1.47 18.10
C GLY A 28 11.81 -2.71 18.12
N TYR A 29 11.39 -3.21 19.28
CA TYR A 29 10.49 -4.36 19.38
C TYR A 29 9.01 -3.90 19.39
N PRO A 30 8.08 -4.61 18.69
CA PRO A 30 6.68 -4.23 18.63
C PRO A 30 6.01 -4.20 20.01
N VAL A 31 5.31 -3.11 20.29
CA VAL A 31 4.53 -2.93 21.52
C VAL A 31 3.15 -2.36 21.21
N SER A 32 2.18 -2.65 22.08
CA SER A 32 0.86 -2.04 22.04
C SER A 32 0.96 -0.57 22.48
N GLY A 33 0.77 0.38 21.57
CA GLY A 33 0.82 1.81 21.89
C GLY A 33 -0.22 2.65 21.14
N SER A 34 -1.03 2.04 20.26
CA SER A 34 -2.06 2.77 19.52
C SER A 34 -3.10 3.43 20.43
N ASP A 35 -3.44 2.82 21.57
CA ASP A 35 -4.43 3.40 22.47
C ASP A 35 -3.95 4.75 23.02
N GLU A 36 -2.71 4.77 23.51
CA GLU A 36 -2.06 5.98 24.03
C GLU A 36 -1.88 7.04 22.94
N LEU A 37 -1.33 6.66 21.78
CA LEU A 37 -1.03 7.60 20.70
C LEU A 37 -2.29 8.14 20.00
N VAL A 38 -3.32 7.32 19.81
CA VAL A 38 -4.49 7.68 19.00
C VAL A 38 -5.62 8.30 19.84
N TYR A 39 -5.83 7.83 21.09
CA TYR A 39 -6.99 8.22 21.89
C TYR A 39 -6.69 9.03 23.14
N GLU A 40 -5.56 8.76 23.80
CA GLU A 40 -5.28 9.33 25.12
C GLU A 40 -4.40 10.59 25.02
N GLY A 41 -3.44 10.60 24.09
CA GLY A 41 -2.52 11.70 23.90
C GLY A 41 -3.11 12.90 23.16
N GLU A 42 -2.56 14.08 23.46
CA GLU A 42 -2.92 15.33 22.77
C GLU A 42 -2.20 15.42 21.43
N ARG A 43 -2.84 14.90 20.38
CA ARG A 43 -2.26 14.84 19.04
C ARG A 43 -1.89 16.25 18.53
N PRO A 44 -0.67 16.45 18.00
CA PRO A 44 -0.29 17.71 17.38
C PRO A 44 -1.19 18.00 16.16
N ALA A 45 -1.36 19.28 15.83
CA ALA A 45 -2.27 19.71 14.75
C ALA A 45 -1.99 19.03 13.39
N ARG A 46 -0.72 18.63 13.14
CA ARG A 46 -0.31 17.91 11.93
C ARG A 46 -0.82 16.47 11.87
N LEU A 47 -1.09 15.85 13.02
CA LEU A 47 -1.63 14.49 13.16
C LEU A 47 -3.12 14.48 13.54
N ALA A 48 -3.69 15.66 13.83
CA ALA A 48 -5.12 15.79 14.12
C ALA A 48 -5.94 15.25 12.93
N ASP A 49 -6.79 14.27 13.23
CA ASP A 49 -7.62 13.51 12.29
C ASP A 49 -6.84 12.81 11.17
N ARG A 50 -5.53 12.61 11.37
CA ARG A 50 -4.58 12.03 10.41
C ARG A 50 -3.71 10.93 11.02
N LEU A 51 -4.01 10.56 12.26
CA LEU A 51 -3.41 9.44 12.95
C LEU A 51 -4.55 8.56 13.45
N ASP A 52 -4.58 7.33 12.95
CA ASP A 52 -5.52 6.29 13.36
C ASP A 52 -4.74 5.02 13.74
N HIS A 53 -5.47 4.04 14.25
CA HIS A 53 -5.00 2.71 14.62
C HIS A 53 -5.48 1.67 13.62
N GLU A 54 -4.70 0.61 13.50
CA GLU A 54 -5.09 -0.60 12.77
C GLU A 54 -5.64 -1.69 13.71
N LEU A 55 -5.98 -2.86 13.13
CA LEU A 55 -6.51 -4.00 13.91
C LEU A 55 -5.62 -4.36 15.10
N PHE A 56 -4.30 -4.36 14.91
CA PHE A 56 -3.35 -4.64 15.99
C PHE A 56 -2.96 -3.34 16.68
N LYS A 57 -2.94 -3.33 18.02
CA LYS A 57 -2.58 -2.14 18.81
C LYS A 57 -1.13 -1.68 18.64
N THR A 58 -0.32 -2.48 17.94
CA THR A 58 1.05 -2.15 17.56
C THR A 58 1.14 -1.50 16.18
N VAL A 59 0.04 -1.39 15.42
CA VAL A 59 0.06 -0.79 14.08
C VAL A 59 -0.78 0.48 14.10
N ILE A 60 -0.20 1.56 13.60
CA ILE A 60 -0.83 2.88 13.44
C ILE A 60 -0.75 3.30 11.98
N GLU A 61 -1.71 4.10 11.54
CA GLU A 61 -1.77 4.66 10.19
C GLU A 61 -1.70 6.18 10.28
N THR A 62 -0.90 6.79 9.40
CA THR A 62 -0.94 8.22 9.17
C THR A 62 -1.41 8.56 7.77
N GLN A 63 -2.07 9.72 7.64
CA GLN A 63 -2.58 10.21 6.37
C GLN A 63 -2.08 11.63 6.11
N THR A 64 -1.62 11.92 4.89
CA THR A 64 -1.25 13.28 4.52
C THR A 64 -2.49 14.13 4.18
N PRO A 65 -2.42 15.46 4.37
CA PRO A 65 -3.38 16.35 3.71
C PRO A 65 -3.35 16.17 2.20
N LYS A 66 -4.51 16.41 1.55
CA LYS A 66 -4.59 16.50 0.10
C LYS A 66 -3.58 17.51 -0.44
N SER A 67 -2.83 17.10 -1.46
CA SER A 67 -1.72 17.86 -2.04
C SER A 67 -1.98 18.12 -3.53
N GLU A 68 -1.75 19.36 -3.98
CA GLU A 68 -2.00 19.78 -5.38
C GLU A 68 -0.80 19.56 -6.31
N SER A 69 0.31 19.02 -5.79
CA SER A 69 1.54 18.75 -6.56
C SER A 69 2.45 17.78 -5.83
N LEU A 70 3.40 17.18 -6.55
CA LEU A 70 4.47 16.35 -5.97
C LEU A 70 5.31 17.09 -4.93
N ALA A 71 5.56 18.40 -5.11
CA ALA A 71 6.28 19.22 -4.15
C ALA A 71 5.51 19.35 -2.83
N ALA A 72 4.21 19.64 -2.90
CA ALA A 72 3.35 19.69 -1.72
C ALA A 72 3.21 18.32 -1.03
N ALA A 73 3.11 17.24 -1.82
CA ALA A 73 3.07 15.88 -1.28
C ALA A 73 4.36 15.54 -0.52
N ARG A 74 5.53 15.93 -1.07
CA ARG A 74 6.83 15.79 -0.40
C ARG A 74 6.86 16.52 0.94
N GLU A 75 6.48 17.79 0.96
CA GLU A 75 6.45 18.57 2.21
C GLU A 75 5.51 17.93 3.25
N ASN A 76 4.34 17.45 2.81
CA ASN A 76 3.36 16.84 3.71
C ASN A 76 3.83 15.49 4.26
N VAL A 77 4.44 14.62 3.45
CA VAL A 77 5.01 13.34 3.91
C VAL A 77 6.07 13.58 4.98
N HIS A 78 7.03 14.50 4.73
CA HIS A 78 8.04 14.83 5.73
C HIS A 78 7.43 15.40 7.00
N ALA A 79 6.54 16.40 6.89
CA ALA A 79 5.95 17.05 8.06
C ALA A 79 5.10 16.10 8.92
N VAL A 80 4.37 15.16 8.31
CA VAL A 80 3.57 14.18 9.04
C VAL A 80 4.47 13.15 9.73
N ARG A 81 5.52 12.65 9.05
CA ARG A 81 6.47 11.70 9.65
C ARG A 81 7.26 12.32 10.78
N GLU A 82 7.76 13.54 10.62
CA GLU A 82 8.45 14.29 11.69
C GLU A 82 7.53 14.45 12.92
N ALA A 83 6.30 14.91 12.71
CA ALA A 83 5.33 15.06 13.79
C ALA A 83 5.02 13.71 14.47
N LEU A 84 4.91 12.62 13.71
CA LEU A 84 4.69 11.28 14.26
C LEU A 84 5.85 10.82 15.13
N VAL A 85 7.08 10.95 14.65
CA VAL A 85 8.29 10.52 15.37
C VAL A 85 8.45 11.31 16.67
N GLU A 86 8.29 12.63 16.62
CA GLU A 86 8.35 13.50 17.79
C GLU A 86 7.26 13.13 18.81
N TYR A 87 6.02 13.01 18.36
CA TYR A 87 4.88 12.69 19.21
C TYR A 87 5.00 11.29 19.84
N ALA A 88 5.44 10.28 19.09
CA ALA A 88 5.69 8.94 19.62
C ALA A 88 6.78 8.96 20.70
N ALA A 89 7.87 9.70 20.48
CA ALA A 89 8.97 9.83 21.44
C ALA A 89 8.53 10.52 22.75
N GLU A 90 7.67 11.54 22.67
CA GLU A 90 7.10 12.22 23.85
C GLU A 90 6.29 11.28 24.74
N HIS A 91 5.69 10.23 24.15
CA HIS A 91 4.92 9.19 24.84
C HIS A 91 5.75 7.94 25.16
N GLY A 92 7.09 8.00 25.00
CA GLY A 92 7.98 6.90 25.33
C GLY A 92 8.01 5.75 24.32
N PHE A 93 7.50 5.97 23.11
CA PHE A 93 7.53 5.02 22.00
C PHE A 93 8.50 5.45 20.90
N ARG A 94 8.77 4.52 20.00
CA ARG A 94 9.39 4.78 18.69
C ARG A 94 8.47 4.20 17.61
N VAL A 95 8.78 4.50 16.35
CA VAL A 95 8.06 3.96 15.20
C VAL A 95 9.03 3.27 14.24
N ALA A 96 8.57 2.18 13.63
CA ALA A 96 9.31 1.40 12.64
C ALA A 96 8.46 1.14 11.40
N ALA A 97 9.08 1.05 10.23
CA ALA A 97 8.40 0.76 8.97
C ALA A 97 8.99 -0.45 8.25
N ALA A 98 8.14 -1.44 8.00
CA ALA A 98 8.38 -2.62 7.20
C ALA A 98 7.05 -3.21 6.77
N GLY A 99 6.99 -4.04 5.72
CA GLY A 99 5.73 -4.69 5.36
C GLY A 99 5.19 -5.63 6.45
N LEU A 100 6.12 -6.24 7.18
CA LEU A 100 5.91 -7.07 8.38
C LEU A 100 7.11 -6.83 9.29
N HIS A 101 6.87 -6.63 10.58
CA HIS A 101 7.96 -6.50 11.53
C HIS A 101 8.59 -7.88 11.82
N PRO A 102 9.92 -8.05 11.73
CA PRO A 102 10.59 -9.36 11.86
C PRO A 102 10.40 -10.00 13.24
N ALA A 103 10.30 -9.18 14.29
CA ALA A 103 10.04 -9.62 15.65
C ALA A 103 8.54 -9.74 16.01
N ALA A 104 7.62 -9.32 15.15
CA ALA A 104 6.19 -9.40 15.46
C ALA A 104 5.70 -10.85 15.47
N ARG A 105 5.02 -11.22 16.56
CA ARG A 105 4.36 -12.52 16.74
C ARG A 105 2.89 -12.28 17.01
N TRP A 106 2.06 -12.41 15.97
CA TRP A 106 0.65 -12.01 16.04
C TRP A 106 -0.14 -12.64 17.20
N ARG A 107 0.22 -13.85 17.65
CA ARG A 107 -0.42 -14.53 18.78
C ARG A 107 -0.16 -13.86 20.14
N GLU A 108 0.89 -13.07 20.22
CA GLU A 108 1.34 -12.37 21.43
C GLU A 108 0.90 -10.89 21.41
N LEU A 109 0.39 -10.40 20.28
CA LEU A 109 0.01 -9.00 20.07
C LEU A 109 -1.48 -8.79 20.34
N GLU A 110 -1.82 -7.62 20.86
CA GLU A 110 -3.19 -7.26 21.19
C GLU A 110 -3.94 -6.72 19.97
N HIS A 111 -5.22 -7.07 19.89
CA HIS A 111 -6.14 -6.45 18.93
C HIS A 111 -6.81 -5.21 19.55
N ALA A 112 -7.14 -4.26 18.70
CA ALA A 112 -8.00 -3.14 19.01
C ALA A 112 -9.41 -3.62 19.41
N GLU A 113 -10.03 -2.88 20.34
CA GLU A 113 -11.29 -3.29 20.96
C GLU A 113 -12.54 -2.64 20.35
N LYS A 114 -12.38 -1.78 19.34
CA LYS A 114 -13.50 -1.12 18.67
C LYS A 114 -14.44 -2.14 18.00
N ASP A 115 -15.74 -1.82 18.01
CA ASP A 115 -16.79 -2.70 17.47
C ASP A 115 -16.55 -3.11 16.02
N ARG A 116 -16.03 -2.21 15.17
CA ARG A 116 -15.68 -2.53 13.77
C ARG A 116 -14.70 -3.70 13.66
N TYR A 117 -13.68 -3.73 14.52
CA TYR A 117 -12.62 -4.75 14.47
C TYR A 117 -13.08 -6.05 15.10
N ARG A 118 -13.87 -5.99 16.18
CA ARG A 118 -14.54 -7.17 16.74
C ARG A 118 -15.45 -7.86 15.71
N ALA A 119 -16.22 -7.08 14.95
CA ALA A 119 -17.06 -7.60 13.87
C ALA A 119 -16.23 -8.23 12.74
N GLN A 120 -15.09 -7.63 12.36
CA GLN A 120 -14.18 -8.20 11.36
C GLN A 120 -13.54 -9.51 11.84
N LEU A 121 -13.05 -9.57 13.07
CA LEU A 121 -12.47 -10.79 13.66
C LEU A 121 -13.50 -11.93 13.67
N GLU A 122 -14.74 -11.65 14.09
CA GLU A 122 -15.79 -12.66 14.11
C GLU A 122 -16.20 -13.13 12.71
N ARG A 123 -16.23 -12.24 11.72
CA ARG A 123 -16.64 -12.59 10.36
C ARG A 123 -15.53 -13.30 9.57
N ILE A 124 -14.29 -12.82 9.68
CA ILE A 124 -13.17 -13.27 8.84
C ILE A 124 -12.38 -14.40 9.52
N GLN A 125 -12.38 -14.45 10.85
CA GLN A 125 -11.72 -15.50 11.64
C GLN A 125 -10.20 -15.54 11.36
N TYR A 126 -9.62 -16.74 11.34
CA TYR A 126 -8.17 -16.99 11.37
C TYR A 126 -7.31 -16.09 10.45
N PRO A 127 -7.70 -15.78 9.20
CA PRO A 127 -6.97 -14.83 8.37
C PRO A 127 -6.81 -13.43 8.99
N GLN A 128 -7.84 -12.88 9.63
CA GLN A 128 -7.79 -11.55 10.23
C GLN A 128 -6.95 -11.54 11.51
N HIS A 129 -7.04 -12.62 12.31
CA HIS A 129 -6.23 -12.79 13.53
C HIS A 129 -4.72 -12.80 13.31
N ARG A 130 -4.23 -12.88 12.06
CA ARG A 130 -2.80 -12.89 11.74
C ARG A 130 -2.36 -11.69 10.89
N ASN A 131 -3.24 -10.73 10.64
CA ASN A 131 -3.02 -9.61 9.73
C ASN A 131 -2.21 -8.46 10.37
N THR A 132 -0.93 -8.71 10.64
CA THR A 132 0.02 -7.75 11.24
C THR A 132 0.79 -6.98 10.16
N THR A 133 0.09 -6.56 9.10
CA THR A 133 0.70 -5.95 7.91
C THR A 133 0.78 -4.43 8.04
N ALA A 134 1.83 -3.83 7.46
CA ALA A 134 1.92 -2.38 7.29
C ALA A 134 2.25 -2.03 5.82
N GLY A 135 1.47 -1.16 5.19
CA GLY A 135 1.54 -0.78 3.79
C GLY A 135 1.85 0.70 3.56
N LEU A 136 2.04 1.00 2.29
CA LEU A 136 2.02 2.37 1.75
C LEU A 136 0.88 2.45 0.72
N HIS A 137 -0.02 3.39 0.91
CA HIS A 137 -1.10 3.68 -0.03
C HIS A 137 -0.88 5.05 -0.68
N VAL A 138 -1.06 5.11 -2.00
CA VAL A 138 -0.98 6.36 -2.77
C VAL A 138 -2.30 6.58 -3.48
N HIS A 139 -2.91 7.73 -3.21
CA HIS A 139 -4.13 8.20 -3.83
C HIS A 139 -3.80 9.26 -4.89
N VAL A 140 -4.32 9.09 -6.10
CA VAL A 140 -4.27 10.11 -7.16
C VAL A 140 -5.69 10.46 -7.58
N GLY A 141 -6.03 11.74 -7.51
CA GLY A 141 -7.33 12.29 -7.92
C GLY A 141 -7.59 12.06 -9.41
N VAL A 142 -8.81 11.64 -9.73
CA VAL A 142 -9.29 11.47 -11.09
C VAL A 142 -10.66 12.15 -11.22
N ASP A 143 -10.86 12.90 -12.31
CA ASP A 143 -12.03 13.75 -12.53
C ASP A 143 -13.16 13.10 -13.35
N ASP A 144 -13.06 11.80 -13.60
CA ASP A 144 -14.09 11.02 -14.26
C ASP A 144 -14.15 9.60 -13.64
N PRO A 145 -15.35 9.11 -13.27
CA PRO A 145 -15.50 7.81 -12.63
C PRO A 145 -15.18 6.62 -13.55
N ASP A 146 -15.54 6.69 -14.84
CA ASP A 146 -15.23 5.65 -15.83
C ASP A 146 -13.73 5.65 -16.16
N LYS A 147 -13.12 6.84 -16.23
CA LYS A 147 -11.66 7.01 -16.31
C LYS A 147 -10.97 6.36 -15.12
N ALA A 148 -11.45 6.55 -13.89
CA ALA A 148 -10.86 5.93 -12.70
C ALA A 148 -10.87 4.39 -12.76
N VAL A 149 -11.96 3.79 -13.25
CA VAL A 149 -12.02 2.34 -13.49
C VAL A 149 -11.05 1.92 -14.58
N TRP A 150 -11.02 2.64 -15.70
CA TRP A 150 -10.13 2.35 -16.81
C TRP A 150 -8.65 2.40 -16.38
N VAL A 151 -8.24 3.47 -15.71
CA VAL A 151 -6.89 3.63 -15.15
C VAL A 151 -6.57 2.49 -14.19
N SER A 152 -7.46 2.19 -13.25
CA SER A 152 -7.30 1.08 -12.30
C SER A 152 -7.09 -0.27 -13.02
N ASN A 153 -7.83 -0.53 -14.09
CA ASN A 153 -7.69 -1.74 -14.89
C ASN A 153 -6.31 -1.88 -15.54
N ARG A 154 -5.70 -0.77 -15.99
CA ARG A 154 -4.39 -0.78 -16.66
C ARG A 154 -3.24 -0.77 -15.66
N LEU A 155 -3.42 -0.13 -14.51
CA LEU A 155 -2.44 -0.13 -13.41
C LEU A 155 -2.09 -1.53 -12.91
N ARG A 156 -3.02 -2.50 -12.99
CA ARG A 156 -2.83 -3.86 -12.50
C ARG A 156 -1.53 -4.54 -12.93
N TRP A 157 -1.01 -4.26 -14.14
CA TRP A 157 0.28 -4.83 -14.57
C TRP A 157 1.49 -4.13 -13.95
N HIS A 158 1.36 -2.86 -13.55
CA HIS A 158 2.41 -2.12 -12.85
C HIS A 158 2.48 -2.46 -11.35
N LEU A 159 1.42 -3.01 -10.75
CA LEU A 159 1.41 -3.34 -9.31
C LEU A 159 2.50 -4.34 -8.91
N PRO A 160 2.77 -5.45 -9.66
CA PRO A 160 3.90 -6.32 -9.38
C PRO A 160 5.27 -5.62 -9.47
N VAL A 161 5.42 -4.62 -10.33
CA VAL A 161 6.66 -3.82 -10.44
C VAL A 161 6.87 -3.03 -9.14
N MET A 162 5.83 -2.33 -8.68
CA MET A 162 5.87 -1.59 -7.41
C MET A 162 6.09 -2.52 -6.21
N LEU A 163 5.45 -3.71 -6.21
CA LEU A 163 5.65 -4.71 -5.16
C LEU A 163 7.10 -5.23 -5.11
N ALA A 164 7.68 -5.51 -6.28
CA ALA A 164 9.05 -6.00 -6.37
C ALA A 164 10.05 -4.96 -5.85
N LEU A 165 9.87 -3.69 -6.22
CA LEU A 165 10.71 -2.57 -5.76
C LEU A 165 10.58 -2.30 -4.27
N SER A 166 9.34 -2.32 -3.75
CA SER A 166 9.03 -2.00 -2.34
C SER A 166 9.28 -3.15 -1.37
N ALA A 167 9.58 -4.36 -1.84
CA ALA A 167 9.63 -5.56 -1.01
C ALA A 167 10.52 -5.39 0.24
N ASN A 168 9.88 -5.34 1.41
CA ASN A 168 10.49 -4.95 2.68
C ASN A 168 9.89 -5.78 3.85
N SER A 169 9.59 -7.06 3.61
CA SER A 169 8.96 -7.94 4.61
C SER A 169 9.31 -9.43 4.45
N PRO A 170 10.61 -9.82 4.48
CA PRO A 170 11.00 -11.21 4.29
C PRO A 170 10.66 -12.14 5.46
N TYR A 171 10.41 -11.60 6.66
CA TYR A 171 10.19 -12.36 7.89
C TYR A 171 8.73 -12.37 8.34
N TRP A 172 8.27 -13.50 8.89
CA TRP A 172 6.96 -13.62 9.53
C TRP A 172 7.06 -14.48 10.79
N ASN A 173 6.67 -13.95 11.96
CA ASN A 173 6.81 -14.61 13.27
C ASN A 173 8.24 -15.10 13.58
N GLY A 174 9.26 -14.31 13.20
CA GLY A 174 10.66 -14.65 13.43
C GLY A 174 11.27 -15.67 12.46
N TYR A 175 10.56 -16.05 11.40
CA TYR A 175 11.06 -16.99 10.38
C TYR A 175 11.27 -16.29 9.04
N ASP A 176 12.40 -16.57 8.38
CA ASP A 176 12.58 -16.20 6.97
C ASP A 176 11.60 -17.04 6.14
N THR A 177 10.70 -16.35 5.45
CA THR A 177 9.65 -16.98 4.64
C THR A 177 10.14 -17.49 3.29
N GLY A 178 11.34 -17.06 2.87
CA GLY A 178 11.82 -17.21 1.50
C GLY A 178 11.15 -16.26 0.50
N LEU A 179 10.27 -15.36 0.95
CA LEU A 179 9.65 -14.32 0.13
C LEU A 179 10.39 -12.99 0.33
N ALA A 180 10.36 -12.11 -0.67
CA ALA A 180 10.84 -10.74 -0.53
C ALA A 180 9.78 -9.85 0.15
N SER A 181 8.50 -10.01 -0.21
CA SER A 181 7.36 -9.46 0.52
C SER A 181 6.43 -10.58 0.97
N ALA A 182 6.56 -10.99 2.24
CA ALA A 182 5.58 -11.90 2.83
C ALA A 182 4.28 -11.16 3.20
N ARG A 183 4.33 -9.83 3.41
CA ARG A 183 3.15 -8.98 3.63
C ARG A 183 2.08 -9.27 2.58
N ALA A 184 2.45 -9.20 1.30
CA ALA A 184 1.52 -9.41 0.20
C ALA A 184 0.78 -10.75 0.31
N LYS A 185 1.47 -11.83 0.72
CA LYS A 185 0.84 -13.15 0.82
C LYS A 185 0.03 -13.37 2.09
N ILE A 186 0.42 -12.74 3.20
CA ILE A 186 -0.36 -12.75 4.44
C ILE A 186 -1.67 -11.98 4.24
N PHE A 187 -1.59 -10.79 3.64
CA PHE A 187 -2.73 -9.92 3.35
C PHE A 187 -3.72 -10.59 2.39
N GLU A 188 -3.24 -11.26 1.32
CA GLU A 188 -4.07 -12.06 0.39
C GLU A 188 -4.84 -13.21 1.05
N GLY A 189 -4.54 -13.57 2.30
CA GLY A 189 -5.35 -14.53 3.04
C GLY A 189 -6.73 -14.00 3.43
N LEU A 190 -6.94 -12.68 3.38
CA LEU A 190 -8.21 -12.02 3.69
C LEU A 190 -9.18 -12.10 2.50
N PRO A 191 -10.50 -12.12 2.74
CA PRO A 191 -11.49 -11.99 1.67
C PRO A 191 -11.41 -10.60 1.04
N ASN A 192 -11.80 -10.49 -0.24
CA ASN A 192 -11.85 -9.21 -0.98
C ASN A 192 -10.49 -8.51 -1.14
N THR A 193 -9.40 -9.29 -1.11
CA THR A 193 -8.03 -8.80 -1.18
C THR A 193 -7.32 -9.23 -2.46
N GLY A 194 -6.30 -8.46 -2.85
CA GLY A 194 -5.37 -8.81 -3.91
C GLY A 194 -5.74 -8.22 -5.26
N MET A 195 -5.28 -8.85 -6.33
CA MET A 195 -5.45 -8.33 -7.69
C MET A 195 -6.94 -8.31 -8.08
N PRO A 196 -7.52 -7.14 -8.42
CA PRO A 196 -8.92 -7.07 -8.83
C PRO A 196 -9.12 -7.59 -10.26
N THR A 197 -10.30 -8.17 -10.50
CA THR A 197 -10.79 -8.43 -11.86
C THR A 197 -11.09 -7.10 -12.55
N ALA A 198 -11.00 -7.07 -13.89
CA ALA A 198 -11.31 -5.88 -14.65
C ALA A 198 -12.81 -5.56 -14.57
N PHE A 199 -13.15 -4.28 -14.43
CA PHE A 199 -14.52 -3.79 -14.56
C PHE A 199 -14.71 -3.05 -15.88
N ALA A 200 -15.86 -3.18 -16.53
CA ALA A 200 -16.08 -2.53 -17.82
C ALA A 200 -16.13 -1.01 -17.72
N ASP A 201 -16.75 -0.51 -16.66
CA ASP A 201 -17.05 0.90 -16.40
C ASP A 201 -17.31 1.09 -14.89
N TYR A 202 -17.54 2.33 -14.47
CA TYR A 202 -17.88 2.67 -13.09
C TYR A 202 -19.21 2.09 -12.66
N GLU A 203 -20.19 2.01 -13.55
CA GLU A 203 -21.49 1.40 -13.23
C GLU A 203 -21.31 -0.06 -12.81
N ALA A 204 -20.46 -0.83 -13.51
CA ALA A 204 -20.12 -2.20 -13.16
C ALA A 204 -19.39 -2.31 -11.82
N TYR A 205 -18.43 -1.42 -11.57
CA TYR A 205 -17.73 -1.35 -10.29
C TYR A 205 -18.69 -1.03 -9.14
N GLN A 206 -19.52 0.00 -9.29
CA GLN A 206 -20.49 0.43 -8.28
C GLN A 206 -21.55 -0.65 -8.01
N ARG A 207 -22.02 -1.36 -9.04
CA ARG A 207 -22.92 -2.52 -8.85
C ARG A 207 -22.25 -3.63 -8.04
N PHE A 208 -20.95 -3.88 -8.23
CA PHE A 208 -20.20 -4.85 -7.44
C PHE A 208 -20.05 -4.37 -5.98
N GLU A 209 -19.60 -3.13 -5.76
CA GLU A 209 -19.45 -2.54 -4.42
C GLU A 209 -20.78 -2.61 -3.64
N ASN A 210 -21.87 -2.13 -4.26
CA ASN A 210 -23.20 -2.17 -3.66
C ASN A 210 -23.66 -3.59 -3.35
N ARG A 211 -23.41 -4.55 -4.25
CA ARG A 211 -23.75 -5.96 -4.00
C ARG A 211 -23.02 -6.51 -2.78
N MET A 212 -21.74 -6.18 -2.60
CA MET A 212 -20.94 -6.65 -1.47
C MET A 212 -21.45 -6.09 -0.14
N ILE A 213 -21.87 -4.83 -0.13
CA ILE A 213 -22.50 -4.17 1.04
C ILE A 213 -23.89 -4.79 1.30
N ASP A 214 -24.74 -4.87 0.27
CA ASP A 214 -26.13 -5.32 0.41
C ASP A 214 -26.24 -6.78 0.83
N SER A 215 -25.27 -7.62 0.44
CA SER A 215 -25.21 -9.01 0.88
C SER A 215 -24.56 -9.20 2.26
N GLY A 216 -24.08 -8.13 2.90
CA GLY A 216 -23.34 -8.19 4.16
C GLY A 216 -21.98 -8.88 4.05
N SER A 217 -21.43 -8.99 2.83
CA SER A 217 -20.09 -9.55 2.60
C SER A 217 -19.00 -8.60 3.11
N ILE A 218 -19.28 -7.29 3.08
CA ILE A 218 -18.48 -6.22 3.68
C ILE A 218 -19.38 -5.27 4.47
N ASN A 219 -18.82 -4.63 5.50
CA ASN A 219 -19.53 -3.60 6.26
C ASN A 219 -19.54 -2.26 5.52
N ASP A 220 -18.47 -1.92 4.84
CA ASP A 220 -18.34 -0.70 4.04
C ASP A 220 -17.31 -0.91 2.92
N ARG A 221 -17.25 0.06 2.00
CA ARG A 221 -16.35 0.05 0.82
C ARG A 221 -14.87 -0.09 1.18
N GLY A 222 -14.46 0.34 2.37
CA GLY A 222 -13.08 0.25 2.86
C GLY A 222 -12.60 -1.21 2.96
N GLU A 223 -13.52 -2.16 3.17
CA GLU A 223 -13.22 -3.60 3.23
C GLU A 223 -13.10 -4.28 1.84
N LEU A 224 -13.04 -3.50 0.75
CA LEU A 224 -12.55 -3.94 -0.55
C LEU A 224 -11.05 -3.68 -0.66
N TRP A 225 -10.24 -4.57 -0.08
CA TRP A 225 -8.78 -4.44 0.01
C TRP A 225 -8.02 -4.86 -1.26
N HIS A 226 -8.53 -4.44 -2.43
CA HIS A 226 -7.85 -4.69 -3.70
C HIS A 226 -6.50 -3.97 -3.78
N ASP A 227 -5.54 -4.56 -4.49
CA ASP A 227 -4.19 -4.00 -4.67
C ASP A 227 -4.20 -2.61 -5.36
N VAL A 228 -5.25 -2.37 -6.15
CA VAL A 228 -5.63 -1.07 -6.73
C VAL A 228 -7.16 -0.94 -6.73
N ARG A 229 -7.71 0.25 -6.52
CA ARG A 229 -9.16 0.48 -6.66
C ARG A 229 -9.50 1.94 -7.00
N PRO A 230 -10.64 2.19 -7.68
CA PRO A 230 -11.32 3.47 -7.60
C PRO A 230 -11.82 3.68 -6.16
N HIS A 231 -11.37 4.73 -5.49
CA HIS A 231 -11.85 5.09 -4.16
C HIS A 231 -13.08 5.98 -4.29
N SER A 232 -14.25 5.35 -4.31
CA SER A 232 -15.56 5.96 -4.58
C SER A 232 -16.02 7.01 -3.54
N GLY A 233 -15.28 7.17 -2.43
CA GLY A 233 -15.49 8.22 -1.45
C GLY A 233 -14.55 9.42 -1.58
N HIS A 234 -13.39 9.26 -2.21
CA HIS A 234 -12.39 10.33 -2.36
C HIS A 234 -12.24 10.81 -3.82
N GLY A 235 -12.78 10.07 -4.79
CA GLY A 235 -12.60 10.40 -6.21
C GLY A 235 -11.21 10.11 -6.73
N THR A 236 -10.53 9.10 -6.16
CA THR A 236 -9.14 8.80 -6.49
C THR A 236 -8.99 7.42 -7.08
N VAL A 237 -7.90 7.17 -7.79
CA VAL A 237 -7.33 5.83 -7.96
C VAL A 237 -6.34 5.60 -6.84
N GLU A 238 -6.52 4.52 -6.10
CA GLU A 238 -5.73 4.19 -4.91
C GLU A 238 -4.88 2.95 -5.18
N VAL A 239 -3.56 3.08 -5.06
CA VAL A 239 -2.59 1.98 -5.14
C VAL A 239 -2.19 1.57 -3.73
N ARG A 240 -2.33 0.28 -3.40
CA ARG A 240 -2.14 -0.26 -2.04
C ARG A 240 -1.10 -1.39 -1.94
N THR A 241 -0.43 -1.65 -3.05
CA THR A 241 0.46 -2.81 -3.20
C THR A 241 1.78 -2.68 -2.41
N PRO A 242 2.45 -1.51 -2.35
CA PRO A 242 3.74 -1.40 -1.71
C PRO A 242 3.77 -1.77 -0.21
N ASP A 243 4.86 -2.40 0.22
CA ASP A 243 5.17 -2.56 1.65
C ASP A 243 5.53 -1.18 2.26
N ALA A 244 5.32 -0.99 3.57
CA ALA A 244 5.76 0.21 4.27
C ALA A 244 7.30 0.40 4.23
N GLN A 245 7.74 1.66 4.18
CA GLN A 245 9.14 2.04 3.96
C GLN A 245 9.69 2.95 5.06
N ALA A 246 10.85 2.59 5.62
CA ALA A 246 11.53 3.40 6.62
C ALA A 246 12.14 4.69 6.03
N ASP A 247 12.59 4.66 4.77
CA ASP A 247 13.14 5.84 4.10
C ASP A 247 12.03 6.62 3.37
N PRO A 248 11.77 7.91 3.73
CA PRO A 248 10.78 8.73 3.03
C PRO A 248 11.13 8.98 1.56
N ALA A 249 12.39 8.89 1.14
CA ALA A 249 12.75 9.02 -0.28
C ALA A 249 12.15 7.89 -1.12
N VAL A 250 12.10 6.67 -0.58
CA VAL A 250 11.46 5.51 -1.24
C VAL A 250 9.95 5.69 -1.31
N VAL A 251 9.33 6.24 -0.26
CA VAL A 251 7.89 6.60 -0.29
C VAL A 251 7.61 7.57 -1.42
N LEU A 252 8.41 8.63 -1.53
CA LEU A 252 8.23 9.67 -2.54
C LEU A 252 8.51 9.18 -3.96
N ALA A 253 9.38 8.18 -4.15
CA ALA A 253 9.54 7.50 -5.43
C ALA A 253 8.26 6.79 -5.88
N PHE A 254 7.54 6.14 -4.96
CA PHE A 254 6.25 5.53 -5.28
C PHE A 254 5.13 6.55 -5.49
N VAL A 255 5.16 7.69 -4.79
CA VAL A 255 4.24 8.80 -5.05
C VAL A 255 4.45 9.38 -6.45
N GLU A 256 5.70 9.69 -6.82
CA GLU A 256 6.07 10.17 -8.16
C GLU A 256 5.65 9.19 -9.25
N TYR A 257 5.98 7.91 -9.10
CA TYR A 257 5.67 6.91 -10.13
C TYR A 257 4.17 6.65 -10.26
N THR A 258 3.42 6.64 -9.15
CA THR A 258 1.97 6.44 -9.18
C THR A 258 1.27 7.63 -9.82
N GLU A 259 1.68 8.86 -9.48
CA GLU A 259 1.16 10.09 -10.09
C GLU A 259 1.41 10.08 -11.59
N ALA A 260 2.65 9.86 -12.03
CA ALA A 260 3.01 9.86 -13.45
C ALA A 260 2.27 8.77 -14.24
N LEU A 261 2.09 7.58 -13.67
CA LEU A 261 1.30 6.52 -14.31
C LEU A 261 -0.17 6.87 -14.44
N VAL A 262 -0.79 7.39 -13.38
CA VAL A 262 -2.21 7.77 -13.41
C VAL A 262 -2.41 8.92 -14.39
N THR A 263 -1.51 9.89 -14.43
CA THR A 263 -1.54 11.01 -15.37
C THR A 263 -1.41 10.52 -16.82
N ASP A 264 -0.39 9.73 -17.17
CA ASP A 264 -0.22 9.17 -18.53
C ASP A 264 -1.41 8.30 -18.95
N LEU A 265 -1.96 7.48 -18.05
CA LEU A 265 -3.14 6.67 -18.37
C LEU A 265 -4.41 7.52 -18.51
N SER A 266 -4.55 8.59 -17.73
CA SER A 266 -5.67 9.53 -17.85
C SER A 266 -5.63 10.29 -19.18
N GLU A 267 -4.46 10.75 -19.60
CA GLU A 267 -4.28 11.40 -20.91
C GLU A 267 -4.64 10.45 -22.06
N ARG A 268 -4.20 9.19 -21.99
CA ARG A 268 -4.56 8.18 -23.00
C ARG A 268 -6.06 7.89 -23.05
N TYR A 269 -6.74 7.93 -21.90
CA TYR A 269 -8.18 7.74 -21.83
C TYR A 269 -8.92 8.85 -22.59
N GLU A 270 -8.47 10.10 -22.46
CA GLU A 270 -9.04 11.25 -23.18
C GLU A 270 -8.82 11.17 -24.70
N ASP A 271 -7.72 10.56 -25.13
CA ASP A 271 -7.43 10.36 -26.55
C ASP A 271 -8.26 9.22 -27.20
N LEU A 272 -9.01 8.44 -26.41
CA LEU A 272 -9.85 7.36 -26.94
C LEU A 272 -11.07 7.93 -27.67
N ALA A 273 -11.35 7.38 -28.87
CA ALA A 273 -12.61 7.67 -29.57
C ALA A 273 -13.85 7.18 -28.79
N ALA A 274 -13.68 6.12 -28.01
CA ALA A 274 -14.64 5.60 -27.03
C ALA A 274 -13.90 4.70 -26.02
N PRO A 275 -14.36 4.57 -24.77
CA PRO A 275 -13.78 3.63 -23.81
C PRO A 275 -13.83 2.20 -24.35
N ASP A 276 -12.68 1.52 -24.36
CA ASP A 276 -12.54 0.13 -24.79
C ASP A 276 -12.91 -0.88 -23.68
N GLY A 277 -13.35 -0.36 -22.53
CA GLY A 277 -13.80 -1.13 -21.37
C GLY A 277 -12.70 -2.05 -20.83
N THR A 278 -12.88 -3.36 -21.01
CA THR A 278 -11.90 -4.37 -20.60
C THR A 278 -11.01 -4.86 -21.74
N ASP A 279 -11.14 -4.33 -22.95
CA ASP A 279 -10.27 -4.73 -24.06
C ASP A 279 -8.80 -4.39 -23.76
N GLY A 280 -7.88 -5.22 -24.25
CA GLY A 280 -6.45 -5.13 -23.92
C GLY A 280 -6.09 -5.37 -22.45
N CYS A 281 -7.05 -5.63 -21.55
CA CYS A 281 -6.75 -6.02 -20.18
C CYS A 281 -6.14 -7.42 -20.14
N MET A 282 -5.03 -7.57 -19.44
CA MET A 282 -4.50 -8.89 -19.14
C MET A 282 -5.45 -9.66 -18.23
N ARG A 283 -5.47 -10.99 -18.42
CA ARG A 283 -6.15 -11.91 -17.53
C ARG A 283 -5.59 -11.81 -16.11
N ARG A 284 -6.48 -11.89 -15.13
CA ARG A 284 -6.13 -11.85 -13.70
C ARG A 284 -5.10 -12.90 -13.33
N GLU A 285 -5.20 -14.12 -13.89
CA GLU A 285 -4.29 -15.21 -13.54
C GLU A 285 -2.84 -14.93 -13.97
N VAL A 286 -2.63 -14.17 -15.05
CA VAL A 286 -1.29 -13.75 -15.48
C VAL A 286 -0.76 -12.62 -14.57
N LEU A 287 -1.65 -11.73 -14.14
CA LEU A 287 -1.32 -10.69 -13.18
C LEU A 287 -0.97 -11.28 -11.80
N ASP A 288 -1.69 -12.32 -11.36
CA ASP A 288 -1.40 -13.08 -10.14
C ASP A 288 -0.04 -13.78 -10.23
N GLU A 289 0.33 -14.34 -11.39
CA GLU A 289 1.68 -14.89 -11.63
C GLU A 289 2.76 -13.81 -11.53
N ASN A 290 2.56 -12.64 -12.14
CA ASN A 290 3.50 -11.52 -12.01
C ASN A 290 3.63 -11.07 -10.55
N LYS A 291 2.51 -10.99 -9.83
CA LYS A 291 2.51 -10.66 -8.39
C LYS A 291 3.28 -11.72 -7.57
N TRP A 292 3.11 -13.00 -7.88
CA TRP A 292 3.88 -14.09 -7.25
C TRP A 292 5.39 -13.91 -7.49
N ARG A 293 5.81 -13.60 -8.71
CA ARG A 293 7.23 -13.37 -9.03
C ARG A 293 7.78 -12.16 -8.27
N ALA A 294 7.03 -11.06 -8.23
CA ALA A 294 7.40 -9.87 -7.46
C ALA A 294 7.61 -10.20 -5.97
N LEU A 295 6.60 -10.78 -5.31
CA LEU A 295 6.66 -11.04 -3.88
C LEU A 295 7.69 -12.11 -3.52
N ARG A 296 8.04 -13.01 -4.44
CA ARG A 296 9.03 -14.07 -4.21
C ARG A 296 10.45 -13.60 -4.43
N TYR A 297 10.71 -12.84 -5.49
CA TYR A 297 12.06 -12.54 -5.96
C TYR A 297 12.48 -11.08 -5.73
N GLY A 298 11.56 -10.18 -5.39
CA GLY A 298 11.87 -8.76 -5.16
C GLY A 298 12.57 -8.16 -6.38
N HIS A 299 13.71 -7.50 -6.17
CA HIS A 299 14.47 -6.88 -7.26
C HIS A 299 14.99 -7.85 -8.33
N ALA A 300 15.06 -9.15 -8.05
CA ALA A 300 15.45 -10.18 -9.03
C ALA A 300 14.26 -10.73 -9.84
N ALA A 301 13.07 -10.12 -9.74
CA ALA A 301 11.88 -10.57 -10.44
C ALA A 301 11.94 -10.26 -11.95
N SER A 302 11.22 -11.09 -12.70
CA SER A 302 10.86 -10.84 -14.09
C SER A 302 9.35 -11.05 -14.27
N PHE A 303 8.76 -10.44 -15.29
CA PHE A 303 7.31 -10.36 -15.47
C PHE A 303 6.91 -10.87 -16.84
N VAL A 304 5.80 -11.60 -16.91
CA VAL A 304 5.14 -11.90 -18.17
C VAL A 304 4.72 -10.58 -18.83
N GLU A 305 5.15 -10.38 -20.07
CA GLU A 305 4.90 -9.17 -20.83
C GLU A 305 3.41 -9.00 -21.18
N ARG A 306 2.97 -7.75 -21.38
CA ARG A 306 1.61 -7.43 -21.83
C ARG A 306 1.33 -7.91 -23.24
N GLU A 307 2.31 -7.68 -24.11
CA GLU A 307 2.26 -7.99 -25.53
C GLU A 307 3.41 -8.96 -25.82
N GLY A 308 3.10 -10.17 -26.25
CA GLY A 308 4.10 -11.19 -26.56
C GLY A 308 3.98 -12.46 -25.71
N THR A 309 4.99 -13.31 -25.82
CA THR A 309 5.08 -14.60 -25.10
C THR A 309 6.28 -14.69 -24.16
N GLY A 310 6.98 -13.57 -23.95
CA GLY A 310 8.23 -13.48 -23.22
C GLY A 310 8.08 -13.04 -21.77
N THR A 311 9.23 -12.78 -21.16
CA THR A 311 9.33 -12.16 -19.84
C THR A 311 10.29 -10.98 -19.92
N VAL A 312 10.01 -9.93 -19.14
CA VAL A 312 10.85 -8.74 -19.00
C VAL A 312 11.37 -8.64 -17.57
N ASP A 313 12.66 -8.36 -17.40
CA ASP A 313 13.28 -8.21 -16.08
C ASP A 313 12.91 -6.87 -15.42
N LEU A 314 12.88 -6.82 -14.08
CA LEU A 314 12.49 -5.60 -13.36
C LEU A 314 13.29 -4.37 -13.79
N GLY A 315 14.62 -4.50 -13.91
CA GLY A 315 15.49 -3.39 -14.30
C GLY A 315 15.14 -2.81 -15.68
N GLU A 316 14.80 -3.66 -16.66
CA GLU A 316 14.38 -3.20 -17.99
C GLU A 316 13.02 -2.48 -17.92
N VAL A 317 12.10 -2.93 -17.07
CA VAL A 317 10.84 -2.20 -16.83
C VAL A 317 11.10 -0.85 -16.17
N VAL A 318 11.98 -0.80 -15.17
CA VAL A 318 12.35 0.44 -14.48
C VAL A 318 12.96 1.45 -15.45
N ASP A 319 13.93 1.03 -16.27
CA ASP A 319 14.55 1.88 -17.28
C ASP A 319 13.50 2.45 -18.26
N ARG A 320 12.67 1.57 -18.82
CA ARG A 320 11.62 1.96 -19.77
C ARG A 320 10.61 2.93 -19.16
N GLU A 321 10.17 2.68 -17.94
CA GLU A 321 9.17 3.53 -17.29
C GLU A 321 9.76 4.89 -16.87
N CYS A 322 11.00 4.92 -16.38
CA CYS A 322 11.70 6.19 -16.12
C CYS A 322 11.83 7.02 -17.40
N ASP A 323 12.28 6.41 -18.50
CA ASP A 323 12.49 7.12 -19.76
C ASP A 323 11.17 7.64 -20.36
N ARG A 324 10.10 6.83 -20.27
CA ARG A 324 8.80 7.16 -20.86
C ARG A 324 8.02 8.17 -20.04
N LEU A 325 8.04 8.06 -18.71
CA LEU A 325 7.27 8.91 -17.80
C LEU A 325 8.05 10.14 -17.31
N GLY A 326 9.37 10.18 -17.53
CA GLY A 326 10.22 11.28 -17.05
C GLY A 326 10.41 11.28 -15.52
N VAL A 327 10.30 10.11 -14.89
CA VAL A 327 10.49 9.92 -13.44
C VAL A 327 11.88 9.31 -13.16
N SER A 328 12.39 9.47 -11.95
CA SER A 328 13.69 8.89 -11.58
C SER A 328 13.67 8.11 -10.27
N GLY A 329 12.71 8.36 -9.37
CA GLY A 329 12.74 7.78 -8.03
C GLY A 329 12.77 6.25 -8.02
N ILE A 330 12.04 5.59 -8.91
CA ILE A 330 12.04 4.11 -8.97
C ILE A 330 13.36 3.51 -9.47
N ARG A 331 14.17 4.27 -10.21
CA ARG A 331 15.54 3.88 -10.60
C ARG A 331 16.45 3.93 -9.40
N ASP A 332 16.38 5.01 -8.62
CA ASP A 332 17.15 5.14 -7.37
C ASP A 332 16.80 4.00 -6.38
N VAL A 333 15.52 3.62 -6.31
CA VAL A 333 15.07 2.47 -5.50
C VAL A 333 15.62 1.15 -6.01
N TYR A 334 15.66 0.93 -7.33
CA TYR A 334 16.18 -0.31 -7.93
C TYR A 334 17.70 -0.44 -7.80
N ASP A 335 18.43 0.65 -7.94
CA ASP A 335 19.90 0.68 -7.86
C ASP A 335 20.39 0.52 -6.40
N ALA A 336 19.54 0.82 -5.42
CA ALA A 336 19.79 0.56 -4.01
C ALA A 336 19.52 -0.91 -3.63
N ASP A 337 20.09 -1.36 -2.51
CA ASP A 337 19.78 -2.69 -1.96
C ASP A 337 18.29 -2.78 -1.59
N SER A 338 17.59 -3.80 -2.12
CA SER A 338 16.20 -4.06 -1.72
C SER A 338 16.05 -4.20 -0.20
N GLY A 339 14.92 -3.71 0.34
CA GLY A 339 14.61 -3.82 1.77
C GLY A 339 14.72 -5.26 2.28
N ALA A 340 14.19 -6.23 1.53
CA ALA A 340 14.30 -7.64 1.88
C ALA A 340 15.75 -8.17 1.92
N THR A 341 16.60 -7.78 0.97
CA THR A 341 18.02 -8.16 0.97
C THR A 341 18.76 -7.50 2.13
N ARG A 342 18.52 -6.20 2.37
CA ARG A 342 19.12 -5.45 3.48
C ARG A 342 18.75 -6.07 4.83
N GLN A 343 17.48 -6.37 5.06
CA GLN A 343 17.04 -7.01 6.31
C GLN A 343 17.71 -8.37 6.54
N ARG A 344 17.81 -9.22 5.50
CA ARG A 344 18.49 -10.52 5.60
C ARG A 344 19.96 -10.37 5.95
N ARG A 345 20.65 -9.45 5.27
CA ARG A 345 22.06 -9.15 5.53
C ARG A 345 22.27 -8.72 6.98
N VAL A 346 21.50 -7.74 7.46
CA VAL A 346 21.63 -7.22 8.84
C VAL A 346 21.35 -8.32 9.87
N LEU A 347 20.33 -9.16 9.66
CA LEU A 347 20.07 -10.28 10.57
C LEU A 347 21.26 -11.27 10.62
N GLU A 348 21.83 -11.60 9.47
CA GLU A 348 22.94 -12.55 9.36
C GLU A 348 24.24 -11.99 9.97
N SER A 349 24.55 -10.71 9.73
CA SER A 349 25.81 -10.09 10.18
C SER A 349 25.77 -9.54 11.60
N GLU A 350 24.62 -9.03 12.05
CA GLU A 350 24.52 -8.21 13.27
C GLU A 350 23.41 -8.67 14.24
N GLY A 351 22.51 -9.55 13.79
CA GLY A 351 21.47 -10.13 14.62
C GLY A 351 20.17 -9.32 14.70
N LEU A 352 19.19 -9.84 15.45
CA LEU A 352 17.82 -9.33 15.45
C LEU A 352 17.71 -7.92 16.05
N ASP A 353 18.48 -7.61 17.09
CA ASP A 353 18.46 -6.27 17.71
C ASP A 353 18.92 -5.18 16.73
N ALA A 354 19.93 -5.47 15.91
CA ALA A 354 20.38 -4.56 14.87
C ALA A 354 19.31 -4.39 13.79
N LEU A 355 18.68 -5.48 13.37
CA LEU A 355 17.58 -5.45 12.42
C LEU A 355 16.38 -4.64 12.93
N CYS A 356 16.00 -4.75 14.20
CA CYS A 356 14.90 -3.97 14.76
C CYS A 356 15.21 -2.46 14.75
N ARG A 357 16.45 -2.07 15.09
CA ARG A 357 16.90 -0.66 14.99
C ARG A 357 16.95 -0.14 13.56
N GLU A 358 17.30 -1.00 12.61
CA GLU A 358 17.43 -0.67 11.19
C GLU A 358 16.10 -0.26 10.54
N LEU A 359 14.97 -0.65 11.15
CA LEU A 359 13.62 -0.36 10.67
C LEU A 359 13.01 0.91 11.28
N LEU A 360 13.70 1.55 12.23
CA LEU A 360 13.24 2.78 12.85
C LEU A 360 13.14 3.92 11.83
N VAL A 361 12.13 4.77 12.01
CA VAL A 361 11.87 5.97 11.19
C VAL A 361 12.46 7.22 11.83
#